data_AF-A0A497ZLH9-F1
#
_entry.id   AF-A0A497ZLH9-F1
#
_cell.length_a   1.000
_cell.length_b   1.000
_cell.length_c   1.000
_cell.angle_alpha   90.00
_cell.angle_beta   90.00
_cell.angle_gamma   90.00
#
_symmetry.space_group_name_H-M   'P 1'
#
loop_
_entity.id
_entity.type
_entity.pdbx_description
1 polymer ?
#
loop_
_entity_poly.entity_id
_entity_poly.type
_entity_poly.pdbx_seq_one_letter_code
_entity_poly.pdbx_strand_id
1 'polypeptide(L)'
;MADAAIHGHEHEDQRGFFTRWFMSTNHKDIGILYLIVSALAGLISVLMTVYMRLELMHPGVQYMCLEGFMADPCTPNGHLWNVMITYHGVLMMFFVVIPALFGGFGNYFMPLQIGAPDMAFPRMNNLSFWLYVAGTSLGVASLLSPGGNDQLGSGVGWVLYPPLSTTEGGMSMDLAIFAVHVSGASSILGAINMITTFLNMRAPGMTLFKVPLFSWSIFVTAWLILLSLPVLAGAITMLLMDRNFGFTFFDPAGGGDPILYQHILWFFGHPEVYIVILPGFGLISHVIATFARKPIFGYLPMVWAIIAIGVLGFVVWAHHMYTVGMSLRQQAYFMLATMVIAVPTGVKVFSWIATMWGGSIEFKTPMLFAFGFLFLFTVGGVTGVVLSQAGVDRAYHDTYYVVAHFHYVMSLGAVFAIFAGVYFYFSKMTGRQYSEFWGKVHFWLFFIGANLTFFPQHFLGRQGMPRRYIDYPEAFAQWNFVSSIGAFISFASFLLFFGIVIYALLRGAKETRPNPWNEYADTLEWTLPTPPPEHTFEQLPKQEDWDKGHAH
;
A
#
# COMPACT_ATOMS: atom_id res chain seq x y z
N MET A 1 -6.63 -33.26 18.85
CA MET A 1 -7.05 -33.89 20.12
C MET A 1 -5.80 -34.12 20.94
N ALA A 2 -5.83 -33.61 22.18
CA ALA A 2 -4.99 -33.96 23.34
C ALA A 2 -3.46 -34.02 23.15
N ASP A 3 -2.79 -32.87 23.27
CA ASP A 3 -1.50 -32.71 24.00
C ASP A 3 -1.03 -31.24 23.99
N ALA A 4 -1.82 -30.34 24.59
CA ALA A 4 -1.41 -28.93 24.74
C ALA A 4 -1.96 -28.27 26.01
N ALA A 5 -2.23 -29.06 27.06
CA ALA A 5 -2.50 -28.53 28.39
C ALA A 5 -1.26 -28.76 29.25
N ILE A 6 -0.23 -27.92 29.08
CA ILE A 6 0.91 -27.86 30.00
C ILE A 6 1.12 -26.39 30.38
N HIS A 7 1.02 -26.15 31.68
CA HIS A 7 1.02 -24.86 32.35
C HIS A 7 2.44 -24.26 32.48
N GLY A 8 2.56 -22.94 32.32
CA GLY A 8 3.71 -22.17 32.78
C GLY A 8 3.92 -20.86 32.01
N HIS A 9 3.94 -19.72 32.73
CA HIS A 9 4.21 -18.37 32.18
C HIS A 9 5.69 -18.17 31.72
N GLU A 10 6.48 -19.24 31.62
CA GLU A 10 7.91 -19.23 31.29
C GLU A 10 8.30 -20.36 30.32
N HIS A 11 7.54 -20.60 29.25
CA HIS A 11 8.06 -21.42 28.16
C HIS A 11 8.84 -20.53 27.18
N GLU A 12 10.17 -20.53 27.32
CA GLU A 12 11.06 -20.21 26.21
C GLU A 12 10.69 -21.14 25.04
N ASP A 13 10.28 -20.56 23.92
CA ASP A 13 10.00 -21.30 22.69
C ASP A 13 11.23 -22.11 22.29
N GLN A 14 11.19 -23.42 22.53
CA GLN A 14 12.30 -24.34 22.23
C GLN A 14 12.41 -24.69 20.73
N ARG A 15 11.51 -24.16 19.89
CA ARG A 15 11.60 -24.37 18.43
C ARG A 15 12.83 -23.65 17.89
N GLY A 16 13.54 -24.33 16.98
CA GLY A 16 14.61 -23.70 16.21
C GLY A 16 14.10 -22.50 15.41
N PHE A 17 14.98 -21.53 15.13
CA PHE A 17 14.66 -20.30 14.38
C PHE A 17 13.86 -20.58 13.10
N PHE A 18 14.24 -21.61 12.35
CA PHE A 18 13.57 -21.97 11.11
C PHE A 18 12.11 -22.38 11.33
N THR A 19 11.86 -23.27 12.29
CA THR A 19 10.52 -23.73 12.64
C THR A 19 9.65 -22.59 13.17
N ARG A 20 10.22 -21.72 14.02
CA ARG A 20 9.50 -20.58 14.60
C ARG A 20 9.08 -19.52 13.58
N TRP A 21 9.90 -19.23 12.58
CA TRP A 21 9.59 -18.15 11.64
C TRP A 21 9.00 -18.68 10.33
N PHE A 22 9.69 -19.61 9.67
CA PHE A 22 9.32 -20.04 8.32
C PHE A 22 8.19 -21.08 8.28
N MET A 23 7.95 -21.78 9.39
CA MET A 23 6.86 -22.76 9.52
C MET A 23 5.76 -22.32 10.50
N SER A 24 5.82 -21.08 11.01
CA SER A 24 4.80 -20.59 11.93
C SER A 24 3.46 -20.39 11.24
N THR A 25 2.41 -20.73 11.98
CA THR A 25 1.03 -20.44 11.62
C THR A 25 0.46 -19.30 12.45
N ASN A 26 1.24 -18.72 13.36
CA ASN A 26 0.80 -17.65 14.23
C ASN A 26 0.64 -16.35 13.42
N HIS A 27 -0.54 -15.73 13.52
CA HIS A 27 -0.84 -14.48 12.81
C HIS A 27 0.13 -13.32 13.14
N LYS A 28 0.74 -13.31 14.34
CA LYS A 28 1.72 -12.28 14.75
C LYS A 28 3.06 -12.46 14.03
N ASP A 29 3.58 -13.68 13.97
CA ASP A 29 4.84 -13.97 13.28
C ASP A 29 4.69 -13.72 11.78
N ILE A 30 3.60 -14.20 11.18
CA ILE A 30 3.28 -13.96 9.76
C ILE A 30 3.15 -12.47 9.47
N GLY A 31 2.48 -11.70 10.34
CA GLY A 31 2.37 -10.25 10.21
C GLY A 31 3.74 -9.55 10.23
N ILE A 32 4.65 -9.95 11.13
CA ILE A 32 6.03 -9.43 11.16
C ILE A 32 6.78 -9.79 9.87
N LEU A 33 6.67 -11.02 9.39
CA LEU A 33 7.34 -11.47 8.17
C LEU A 33 6.88 -10.68 6.94
N TYR A 34 5.58 -10.42 6.82
CA TYR A 34 5.04 -9.54 5.78
C TYR A 34 5.70 -8.15 5.85
N LEU A 35 5.73 -7.51 7.03
CA LEU A 35 6.35 -6.19 7.20
C LEU A 35 7.84 -6.18 6.81
N ILE A 36 8.59 -7.23 7.15
CA ILE A 36 10.02 -7.33 6.82
C ILE A 36 10.22 -7.44 5.31
N VAL A 37 9.55 -8.39 4.65
CA VAL A 37 9.71 -8.58 3.20
C VAL A 37 9.24 -7.35 2.44
N SER A 38 8.14 -6.71 2.88
CA SER A 38 7.66 -5.45 2.28
C SER A 38 8.64 -4.30 2.47
N ALA A 39 9.31 -4.20 3.61
CA ALA A 39 10.34 -3.19 3.84
C ALA A 39 11.54 -3.40 2.90
N LEU A 40 11.97 -4.66 2.68
CA LEU A 40 13.06 -4.99 1.75
C LEU A 40 12.69 -4.71 0.29
N ALA A 41 11.50 -5.16 -0.15
CA ALA A 41 10.98 -4.85 -1.49
C ALA A 41 10.78 -3.34 -1.68
N GLY A 42 10.36 -2.64 -0.62
CA GLY A 42 10.22 -1.18 -0.58
C GLY A 42 11.56 -0.48 -0.76
N LEU A 43 12.63 -0.96 -0.11
CA LEU A 43 13.98 -0.45 -0.31
C LEU A 43 14.45 -0.61 -1.76
N ILE A 44 14.25 -1.79 -2.36
CA ILE A 44 14.58 -2.01 -3.76
C ILE A 44 13.82 -1.03 -4.65
N SER A 45 12.51 -0.91 -4.47
CA SER A 45 11.68 -0.03 -5.29
C SER A 45 12.00 1.47 -5.10
N VAL A 46 12.35 1.91 -3.89
CA VAL A 46 12.81 3.29 -3.65
C VAL A 46 14.19 3.55 -4.25
N LEU A 47 15.10 2.56 -4.25
CA LEU A 47 16.38 2.71 -4.95
C LEU A 47 16.17 2.92 -6.46
N MET A 48 15.15 2.28 -7.06
CA MET A 48 14.76 2.54 -8.45
C MET A 48 14.33 3.99 -8.65
N THR A 49 13.55 4.58 -7.73
CA THR A 49 13.11 5.98 -7.87
C THR A 49 14.25 6.97 -7.71
N VAL A 50 15.23 6.68 -6.85
CA VAL A 50 16.46 7.49 -6.76
C VAL A 50 17.19 7.49 -8.09
N TYR A 51 17.35 6.34 -8.73
CA TYR A 51 18.00 6.26 -10.04
C TYR A 51 17.19 6.96 -11.14
N MET A 52 15.87 6.79 -11.14
CA MET A 52 14.98 7.52 -12.05
C MET A 52 15.08 9.03 -11.88
N ARG A 53 15.14 9.52 -10.63
CA ARG A 53 15.27 10.97 -10.38
C ARG A 53 16.67 11.49 -10.63
N LEU A 54 17.69 10.65 -10.52
CA LEU A 54 19.05 10.98 -10.91
C LEU A 54 19.12 11.26 -12.41
N GLU A 55 18.54 10.37 -13.23
CA GLU A 55 18.43 10.59 -14.69
C GLU A 55 17.63 11.85 -15.00
N LEU A 56 16.45 12.00 -14.39
CA LEU A 56 15.59 13.16 -14.66
C LEU A 56 16.02 14.44 -13.93
N MET A 57 17.24 14.53 -13.38
CA MET A 57 17.68 15.75 -12.69
C MET A 57 18.05 16.86 -13.67
N HIS A 58 18.61 16.49 -14.82
CA HIS A 58 19.03 17.40 -15.87
C HIS A 58 18.54 16.90 -17.24
N PRO A 59 18.21 17.81 -18.17
CA PRO A 59 17.83 17.42 -19.53
C PRO A 59 19.03 16.82 -20.30
N GLY A 60 18.73 15.98 -21.28
CA GLY A 60 19.66 15.04 -21.89
C GLY A 60 19.76 13.75 -21.07
N VAL A 61 20.20 12.65 -21.70
CA VAL A 61 20.45 11.38 -20.98
C VAL A 61 21.91 11.31 -20.57
N GLN A 62 22.18 11.01 -19.30
CA GLN A 62 23.55 10.95 -18.75
C GLN A 62 23.89 9.66 -17.99
N TYR A 63 22.91 8.92 -17.45
CA TYR A 63 23.20 7.73 -16.63
C TYR A 63 22.74 6.44 -17.28
N MET A 64 21.58 6.44 -17.92
CA MET A 64 20.99 5.30 -18.62
C MET A 64 21.49 5.23 -20.07
N CYS A 65 22.79 4.97 -20.25
CA CYS A 65 23.42 4.82 -21.57
C CYS A 65 23.49 3.34 -21.99
N LEU A 66 23.49 3.07 -23.31
CA LEU A 66 23.71 1.71 -23.83
C LEU A 66 25.13 1.21 -23.54
N GLU A 67 26.10 2.11 -23.52
CA GLU A 67 27.51 1.85 -23.27
C GLU A 67 27.81 1.57 -21.78
N GLY A 68 26.86 1.87 -20.89
CA GLY A 68 27.00 1.70 -19.44
C GLY A 68 26.76 2.99 -18.65
N PHE A 69 26.89 2.89 -17.34
CA PHE A 69 26.61 4.00 -16.42
C PHE A 69 27.60 5.16 -16.61
N MET A 70 27.08 6.37 -16.84
CA MET A 70 27.87 7.60 -17.05
C MET A 70 28.88 7.51 -18.21
N ALA A 71 28.52 6.85 -19.31
CA ALA A 71 29.38 6.78 -20.49
C ALA A 71 29.43 8.11 -21.27
N ASP A 72 30.55 8.38 -21.95
CA ASP A 72 30.71 9.52 -22.87
C ASP A 72 31.37 9.03 -24.18
N PRO A 73 30.68 9.06 -25.34
CA PRO A 73 29.29 9.53 -25.53
C PRO A 73 28.25 8.60 -24.88
N CYS A 74 27.14 9.17 -24.40
CA CYS A 74 26.00 8.43 -23.84
C CYS A 74 24.91 8.24 -24.90
N THR A 75 24.72 7.01 -25.40
CA THR A 75 23.57 6.70 -26.26
C THR A 75 22.35 6.38 -25.39
N PRO A 76 21.21 7.11 -25.52
CA PRO A 76 20.04 6.92 -24.66
C PRO A 76 19.48 5.50 -24.65
N ASN A 77 19.42 4.86 -23.47
CA ASN A 77 18.81 3.55 -23.28
C ASN A 77 17.38 3.68 -22.73
N GLY A 78 16.42 3.97 -23.63
CA GLY A 78 15.00 4.07 -23.27
C GLY A 78 14.40 2.79 -22.68
N HIS A 79 14.93 1.61 -23.04
CA HIS A 79 14.48 0.33 -22.48
C HIS A 79 14.76 0.26 -20.98
N LEU A 80 15.97 0.61 -20.55
CA LEU A 80 16.34 0.64 -19.14
C LEU A 80 15.41 1.57 -18.34
N TRP A 81 15.12 2.77 -18.84
CA TRP A 81 14.16 3.67 -18.21
C TRP A 81 12.79 3.01 -18.03
N ASN A 82 12.26 2.43 -19.11
CA ASN A 82 10.96 1.76 -19.11
C ASN A 82 10.92 0.58 -18.13
N VAL A 83 12.01 -0.20 -18.03
CA VAL A 83 12.15 -1.28 -17.05
C VAL A 83 12.11 -0.71 -15.63
N MET A 84 12.93 0.30 -15.31
CA MET A 84 12.98 0.87 -13.95
C MET A 84 11.61 1.38 -13.47
N ILE A 85 10.88 2.12 -14.32
CA ILE A 85 9.55 2.62 -13.95
C ILE A 85 8.51 1.49 -13.83
N THR A 86 8.66 0.42 -14.62
CA THR A 86 7.74 -0.73 -14.62
C THR A 86 7.86 -1.48 -13.30
N TYR A 87 9.08 -1.89 -12.95
CA TYR A 87 9.31 -2.65 -11.71
C TYR A 87 9.16 -1.79 -10.46
N HIS A 88 9.46 -0.48 -10.50
CA HIS A 88 9.10 0.41 -9.40
C HIS A 88 7.59 0.33 -9.09
N GLY A 89 6.75 0.50 -10.12
CA GLY A 89 5.30 0.45 -9.98
C GLY A 89 4.79 -0.93 -9.56
N VAL A 90 5.25 -2.00 -10.22
CA VAL A 90 4.86 -3.38 -9.89
C VAL A 90 5.24 -3.74 -8.45
N LEU A 91 6.46 -3.43 -8.02
CA LEU A 91 6.90 -3.65 -6.64
C LEU A 91 6.04 -2.88 -5.64
N MET A 92 5.81 -1.59 -5.87
CA MET A 92 5.01 -0.78 -4.92
C MET A 92 3.58 -1.29 -4.77
N MET A 93 2.91 -1.56 -5.89
CA MET A 93 1.49 -1.92 -5.90
C MET A 93 1.27 -3.33 -5.35
N PHE A 94 2.01 -4.32 -5.82
CA PHE A 94 1.76 -5.73 -5.49
C PHE A 94 2.59 -6.27 -4.34
N PHE A 95 3.77 -5.70 -4.09
CA PHE A 95 4.80 -6.33 -3.23
C PHE A 95 5.24 -5.47 -2.04
N VAL A 96 4.77 -4.23 -1.91
CA VAL A 96 5.16 -3.36 -0.79
C VAL A 96 3.95 -2.97 0.04
N VAL A 97 3.03 -2.18 -0.54
CA VAL A 97 2.06 -1.44 0.28
C VAL A 97 0.93 -2.34 0.79
N ILE A 98 0.32 -3.14 -0.08
CA ILE A 98 -0.74 -4.09 0.33
C ILE A 98 -0.17 -5.16 1.27
N PRO A 99 0.97 -5.82 0.96
CA PRO A 99 1.58 -6.75 1.89
C PRO A 99 1.91 -6.12 3.25
N ALA A 100 2.38 -4.86 3.33
CA ALA A 100 2.63 -4.21 4.62
C ALA A 100 1.34 -3.90 5.41
N LEU A 101 0.34 -3.32 4.75
CA LEU A 101 -0.89 -2.85 5.40
C LEU A 101 -1.87 -3.98 5.70
N PHE A 102 -2.18 -4.81 4.70
CA PHE A 102 -3.13 -5.92 4.83
C PHE A 102 -2.44 -7.18 5.35
N GLY A 103 -1.33 -7.57 4.73
CA GLY A 103 -0.55 -8.76 5.13
C GLY A 103 0.19 -8.58 6.46
N GLY A 104 0.69 -7.38 6.75
CA GLY A 104 1.48 -7.09 7.94
C GLY A 104 0.60 -6.68 9.12
N PHE A 105 0.15 -5.42 9.11
CA PHE A 105 -0.69 -4.88 10.18
C PHE A 105 -2.02 -5.61 10.30
N GLY A 106 -2.66 -5.98 9.18
CA GLY A 106 -3.92 -6.72 9.19
C GLY A 106 -3.80 -8.07 9.90
N ASN A 107 -2.81 -8.90 9.55
CA ASN A 107 -2.57 -10.18 10.24
C ASN A 107 -2.21 -9.98 11.71
N TYR A 108 -1.37 -9.00 12.02
CA TYR A 108 -0.95 -8.80 13.40
C TYR A 108 -2.11 -8.31 14.29
N PHE A 109 -2.81 -7.26 13.87
CA PHE A 109 -3.70 -6.50 14.77
C PHE A 109 -5.19 -6.82 14.62
N MET A 110 -5.69 -7.22 13.46
CA MET A 110 -7.14 -7.49 13.32
C MET A 110 -7.59 -8.59 14.28
N PRO A 111 -6.92 -9.76 14.38
CA PRO A 111 -7.30 -10.81 15.34
C PRO A 111 -7.24 -10.31 16.80
N LEU A 112 -6.21 -9.54 17.16
CA LEU A 112 -6.08 -8.98 18.51
C LEU A 112 -7.23 -8.04 18.84
N GLN A 113 -7.58 -7.15 17.92
CA GLN A 113 -8.61 -6.13 18.08
C GLN A 113 -10.02 -6.72 18.14
N ILE A 114 -10.26 -7.88 17.52
CA ILE A 114 -11.53 -8.60 17.67
C ILE A 114 -11.54 -9.60 18.83
N GLY A 115 -10.46 -9.69 19.60
CA GLY A 115 -10.34 -10.62 20.73
C GLY A 115 -10.26 -12.10 20.32
N ALA A 116 -9.80 -12.38 19.11
CA ALA A 116 -9.60 -13.74 18.62
C ALA A 116 -8.22 -14.27 19.06
N PRO A 117 -8.13 -15.54 19.53
CA PRO A 117 -6.85 -16.13 19.94
C PRO A 117 -5.91 -16.43 18.77
N ASP A 118 -6.47 -16.70 17.58
CA ASP A 118 -5.76 -16.85 16.30
C ASP A 118 -6.77 -16.62 15.15
N MET A 119 -6.34 -16.82 13.91
CA MET A 119 -7.20 -16.73 12.71
C MET A 119 -7.91 -18.05 12.37
N ALA A 120 -8.92 -17.97 11.51
CA ALA A 120 -9.75 -19.12 11.10
C ALA A 120 -8.96 -20.20 10.36
N PHE A 121 -8.01 -19.81 9.51
CA PHE A 121 -7.19 -20.73 8.71
C PHE A 121 -5.68 -20.44 8.86
N PRO A 122 -5.06 -20.77 10.02
CA PRO A 122 -3.65 -20.43 10.29
C PRO A 122 -2.65 -21.02 9.28
N ARG A 123 -2.90 -22.24 8.78
CA ARG A 123 -2.05 -22.89 7.75
C ARG A 123 -2.19 -22.23 6.38
N MET A 124 -3.40 -21.82 6.02
CA MET A 124 -3.66 -21.07 4.79
C MET A 124 -2.97 -19.70 4.85
N ASN A 125 -2.93 -19.10 6.05
CA ASN A 125 -2.23 -17.84 6.26
C ASN A 125 -0.73 -17.97 5.98
N ASN A 126 -0.08 -19.04 6.47
CA ASN A 126 1.32 -19.32 6.16
C ASN A 126 1.53 -19.51 4.64
N LEU A 127 0.65 -20.27 3.97
CA LEU A 127 0.73 -20.43 2.52
C LEU A 127 0.61 -19.08 1.79
N SER A 128 -0.28 -18.19 2.23
CA SER A 128 -0.43 -16.85 1.64
C SER A 128 0.89 -16.08 1.69
N PHE A 129 1.61 -16.12 2.80
CA PHE A 129 2.90 -15.45 2.95
C PHE A 129 3.94 -16.03 1.98
N TRP A 130 4.02 -17.35 1.85
CA TRP A 130 4.96 -17.98 0.92
C TRP A 130 4.66 -17.73 -0.55
N LEU A 131 3.39 -17.66 -0.93
CA LEU A 131 3.00 -17.23 -2.27
C LEU A 131 3.43 -15.78 -2.52
N TYR A 132 3.28 -14.89 -1.54
CA TYR A 132 3.79 -13.52 -1.67
C TYR A 132 5.32 -13.47 -1.87
N VAL A 133 6.09 -14.26 -1.11
CA VAL A 133 7.55 -14.37 -1.30
C VAL A 133 7.90 -14.94 -2.67
N ALA A 134 7.19 -15.97 -3.12
CA ALA A 134 7.40 -16.57 -4.44
C ALA A 134 7.07 -15.59 -5.57
N GLY A 135 5.96 -14.85 -5.48
CA GLY A 135 5.59 -13.79 -6.41
C GLY A 135 6.63 -12.67 -6.45
N THR A 136 7.11 -12.23 -5.29
CA THR A 136 8.19 -11.22 -5.21
C THR A 136 9.46 -11.71 -5.90
N SER A 137 9.84 -12.97 -5.65
CA SER A 137 11.02 -13.60 -6.26
C SER A 137 10.88 -13.70 -7.78
N LEU A 138 9.71 -14.05 -8.29
CA LEU A 138 9.41 -14.05 -9.73
C LEU A 138 9.47 -12.65 -10.34
N GLY A 139 9.01 -11.63 -9.62
CA GLY A 139 9.12 -10.23 -10.06
C GLY A 139 10.57 -9.77 -10.18
N VAL A 140 11.42 -10.14 -9.23
CA VAL A 140 12.87 -9.88 -9.30
C VAL A 140 13.53 -10.71 -10.40
N ALA A 141 13.17 -11.98 -10.56
CA ALA A 141 13.68 -12.83 -11.63
C ALA A 141 13.31 -12.28 -13.01
N SER A 142 12.08 -11.76 -13.16
CA SER A 142 11.61 -11.07 -14.37
C SER A 142 12.51 -9.90 -14.73
N LEU A 143 12.82 -9.00 -13.79
CA LEU A 143 13.74 -7.87 -13.99
C LEU A 143 15.11 -8.30 -14.54
N LEU A 144 15.57 -9.50 -14.17
CA LEU A 144 16.90 -10.04 -14.53
C LEU A 144 16.85 -11.01 -15.72
N SER A 145 15.69 -11.20 -16.35
CA SER A 145 15.50 -12.15 -17.45
C SER A 145 15.45 -11.46 -18.81
N PRO A 146 15.76 -12.18 -19.91
CA PRO A 146 15.63 -11.63 -21.27
C PRO A 146 14.22 -11.08 -21.52
N GLY A 147 14.15 -9.83 -21.98
CA GLY A 147 12.94 -9.06 -22.22
C GLY A 147 12.97 -8.32 -23.56
N GLY A 148 12.35 -7.15 -23.63
CA GLY A 148 12.29 -6.34 -24.84
C GLY A 148 13.64 -5.80 -25.29
N ASN A 149 13.73 -5.42 -26.57
CA ASN A 149 14.91 -4.78 -27.18
C ASN A 149 16.23 -5.54 -26.97
N ASP A 150 16.19 -6.87 -26.90
CA ASP A 150 17.32 -7.76 -26.62
C ASP A 150 18.08 -7.43 -25.31
N GLN A 151 17.38 -6.81 -24.36
CA GLN A 151 17.88 -6.44 -23.05
C GLN A 151 17.15 -7.22 -21.94
N LEU A 152 17.51 -6.98 -20.67
CA LEU A 152 16.84 -7.61 -19.53
C LEU A 152 15.60 -6.80 -19.10
N GLY A 153 14.61 -7.49 -18.53
CA GLY A 153 13.41 -6.88 -17.96
C GLY A 153 12.37 -6.43 -18.97
N SER A 154 11.14 -6.22 -18.49
CA SER A 154 10.01 -5.76 -19.31
C SER A 154 9.77 -4.25 -19.19
N GLY A 155 9.81 -3.54 -20.32
CA GLY A 155 9.66 -2.08 -20.39
C GLY A 155 8.25 -1.60 -20.73
N VAL A 156 7.22 -2.15 -20.10
CA VAL A 156 5.82 -2.03 -20.57
C VAL A 156 4.90 -1.15 -19.70
N GLY A 157 5.40 -0.67 -18.56
CA GLY A 157 4.65 0.02 -17.52
C GLY A 157 3.84 -0.93 -16.63
N TRP A 158 3.61 -0.57 -15.37
CA TRP A 158 3.03 -1.48 -14.35
C TRP A 158 1.61 -2.01 -14.66
N VAL A 159 0.88 -1.34 -15.56
CA VAL A 159 -0.47 -1.73 -16.01
C VAL A 159 -0.46 -2.66 -17.22
N LEU A 160 0.70 -2.99 -17.79
CA LEU A 160 0.87 -4.09 -18.75
C LEU A 160 -0.02 -4.01 -20.02
N TYR A 161 -0.20 -2.80 -20.58
CA TYR A 161 -1.12 -2.60 -21.71
C TYR A 161 -0.68 -3.36 -22.98
N PRO A 162 -1.57 -4.13 -23.62
CA PRO A 162 -1.39 -4.57 -25.00
C PRO A 162 -1.63 -3.39 -25.98
N PRO A 163 -1.06 -3.42 -27.19
CA PRO A 163 -0.26 -4.52 -27.75
C PRO A 163 1.18 -4.57 -27.24
N LEU A 164 1.67 -3.52 -26.54
CA LEU A 164 3.07 -3.45 -26.12
C LEU A 164 3.48 -4.65 -25.26
N SER A 165 2.67 -5.03 -24.27
CA SER A 165 2.95 -6.16 -23.40
C SER A 165 2.89 -7.54 -24.10
N THR A 166 2.06 -7.68 -25.13
CA THR A 166 1.96 -8.94 -25.88
C THR A 166 3.08 -9.08 -26.91
N THR A 167 3.63 -7.97 -27.40
CA THR A 167 4.75 -7.97 -28.35
C THR A 167 6.13 -7.83 -27.71
N GLU A 168 6.21 -7.56 -26.40
CA GLU A 168 7.48 -7.48 -25.67
C GLU A 168 8.25 -8.81 -25.80
N GLY A 169 9.49 -8.75 -26.26
CA GLY A 169 10.33 -9.93 -26.47
C GLY A 169 10.70 -10.66 -25.18
N GLY A 170 11.21 -11.89 -25.33
CA GLY A 170 11.76 -12.68 -24.23
C GLY A 170 10.73 -13.18 -23.21
N MET A 171 11.23 -13.81 -22.14
CA MET A 171 10.41 -14.45 -21.10
C MET A 171 10.18 -13.57 -19.86
N SER A 172 10.81 -12.40 -19.80
CA SER A 172 10.67 -11.46 -18.69
C SER A 172 9.20 -11.13 -18.41
N MET A 173 8.42 -10.87 -19.47
CA MET A 173 7.02 -10.51 -19.34
C MET A 173 6.18 -11.67 -18.78
N ASP A 174 6.48 -12.90 -19.19
CA ASP A 174 5.77 -14.09 -18.69
C ASP A 174 6.06 -14.32 -17.20
N LEU A 175 7.31 -14.10 -16.76
CA LEU A 175 7.68 -14.12 -15.34
C LEU A 175 6.98 -13.00 -14.55
N ALA A 176 6.83 -11.80 -15.11
CA ALA A 176 6.07 -10.72 -14.48
C ALA A 176 4.58 -11.09 -14.33
N ILE A 177 4.00 -11.70 -15.36
CA ILE A 177 2.62 -12.22 -15.31
C ILE A 177 2.48 -13.27 -14.21
N PHE A 178 3.40 -14.23 -14.11
CA PHE A 178 3.37 -15.22 -13.03
C PHE A 178 3.59 -14.60 -11.64
N ALA A 179 4.47 -13.60 -11.52
CA ALA A 179 4.68 -12.87 -10.27
C ALA A 179 3.37 -12.27 -9.74
N VAL A 180 2.60 -11.62 -10.63
CA VAL A 180 1.30 -11.01 -10.29
C VAL A 180 0.26 -12.07 -9.98
N HIS A 181 0.20 -13.19 -10.72
CA HIS A 181 -0.72 -14.30 -10.40
C HIS A 181 -0.50 -14.86 -9.00
N VAL A 182 0.75 -15.16 -8.66
CA VAL A 182 1.10 -15.78 -7.37
C VAL A 182 0.86 -14.78 -6.23
N SER A 183 1.13 -13.49 -6.43
CA SER A 183 0.75 -12.43 -5.49
C SER A 183 -0.77 -12.29 -5.30
N GLY A 184 -1.53 -12.39 -6.40
CA GLY A 184 -2.99 -12.39 -6.36
C GLY A 184 -3.56 -13.57 -5.58
N ALA A 185 -2.98 -14.77 -5.76
CA ALA A 185 -3.33 -15.95 -4.99
C ALA A 185 -3.06 -15.78 -3.48
N SER A 186 -1.90 -15.19 -3.11
CA SER A 186 -1.60 -14.81 -1.73
C SER A 186 -2.70 -13.92 -1.14
N SER A 187 -3.06 -12.85 -1.86
CA SER A 187 -4.06 -11.87 -1.42
C SER A 187 -5.45 -12.48 -1.26
N ILE A 188 -5.88 -13.35 -2.19
CA ILE A 188 -7.19 -14.04 -2.12
C ILE A 188 -7.27 -14.97 -0.90
N LEU A 189 -6.23 -15.76 -0.64
CA LEU A 189 -6.18 -16.63 0.54
C LEU A 189 -6.20 -15.82 1.84
N GLY A 190 -5.44 -14.72 1.90
CA GLY A 190 -5.47 -13.78 3.03
C GLY A 190 -6.87 -13.17 3.22
N ALA A 191 -7.53 -12.76 2.15
CA ALA A 191 -8.88 -12.19 2.19
C ALA A 191 -9.92 -13.16 2.74
N ILE A 192 -9.94 -14.40 2.26
CA ILE A 192 -10.85 -15.45 2.76
C ILE A 192 -10.64 -15.64 4.27
N ASN A 193 -9.39 -15.74 4.70
CA ASN A 193 -9.04 -15.92 6.11
C ASN A 193 -9.48 -14.74 6.98
N MET A 194 -9.24 -13.50 6.53
CA MET A 194 -9.68 -12.30 7.24
C MET A 194 -11.20 -12.22 7.38
N ILE A 195 -11.95 -12.50 6.31
CA ILE A 195 -13.42 -12.48 6.31
C ILE A 195 -13.97 -13.52 7.28
N THR A 196 -13.50 -14.76 7.22
CA THR A 196 -13.98 -15.83 8.11
C THR A 196 -13.63 -15.54 9.56
N THR A 197 -12.41 -15.06 9.84
CA THR A 197 -11.97 -14.68 11.19
C THR A 197 -12.83 -13.55 11.75
N PHE A 198 -13.03 -12.47 10.97
CA PHE A 198 -13.82 -11.32 11.38
C PHE A 198 -15.29 -11.67 11.65
N LEU A 199 -15.90 -12.54 10.84
CA LEU A 199 -17.31 -12.88 10.99
C LEU A 199 -17.58 -13.86 12.13
N ASN A 200 -16.69 -14.85 12.32
CA ASN A 200 -16.98 -16.02 13.14
C ASN A 200 -16.20 -16.10 14.46
N MET A 201 -15.12 -15.31 14.64
CA MET A 201 -14.20 -15.47 15.78
C MET A 201 -14.09 -14.24 16.68
N ARG A 202 -15.02 -13.28 16.59
CA ARG A 202 -15.03 -12.12 17.50
C ARG A 202 -15.34 -12.56 18.93
N ALA A 203 -14.77 -11.85 19.90
CA ALA A 203 -15.05 -12.07 21.30
C ALA A 203 -16.56 -11.92 21.61
N PRO A 204 -17.08 -12.68 22.60
CA PRO A 204 -18.47 -12.57 23.03
C PRO A 204 -18.86 -11.13 23.37
N GLY A 205 -20.03 -10.69 22.88
CA GLY A 205 -20.53 -9.32 23.07
C GLY A 205 -20.07 -8.31 22.02
N MET A 206 -19.07 -8.62 21.19
CA MET A 206 -18.59 -7.73 20.13
C MET A 206 -19.47 -7.81 18.88
N THR A 207 -20.56 -7.03 18.89
CA THR A 207 -21.43 -6.86 17.72
C THR A 207 -20.69 -6.12 16.60
N LEU A 208 -21.17 -6.23 15.35
CA LEU A 208 -20.50 -5.65 14.19
C LEU A 208 -20.21 -4.15 14.37
N PHE A 209 -21.18 -3.38 14.85
CA PHE A 209 -21.02 -1.95 15.06
C PHE A 209 -20.30 -1.59 16.37
N LYS A 210 -19.57 -2.51 16.98
CA LYS A 210 -18.64 -2.25 18.09
C LYS A 210 -17.18 -2.59 17.75
N VAL A 211 -16.92 -3.13 16.57
CA VAL A 211 -15.58 -3.54 16.14
C VAL A 211 -14.69 -2.30 15.85
N PRO A 212 -13.41 -2.28 16.23
CA PRO A 212 -12.53 -1.14 15.92
C PRO A 212 -12.43 -0.80 14.43
N LEU A 213 -12.19 0.47 14.11
CA LEU A 213 -12.19 0.98 12.74
C LEU A 213 -11.10 0.36 11.87
N PHE A 214 -9.93 0.01 12.43
CA PHE A 214 -8.90 -0.71 11.70
C PHE A 214 -9.39 -2.09 11.25
N SER A 215 -9.97 -2.90 12.15
CA SER A 215 -10.57 -4.19 11.79
C SER A 215 -11.69 -4.07 10.75
N TRP A 216 -12.55 -3.04 10.83
CA TRP A 216 -13.53 -2.75 9.77
C TRP A 216 -12.89 -2.46 8.42
N SER A 217 -11.81 -1.67 8.42
CA SER A 217 -11.10 -1.33 7.20
C SER A 217 -10.44 -2.55 6.56
N ILE A 218 -9.87 -3.47 7.36
CA ILE A 218 -9.33 -4.75 6.88
C ILE A 218 -10.45 -5.64 6.34
N PHE A 219 -11.60 -5.68 7.01
CA PHE A 219 -12.74 -6.48 6.56
C PHE A 219 -13.27 -6.03 5.19
N VAL A 220 -13.46 -4.73 4.97
CA VAL A 220 -13.90 -4.21 3.67
C VAL A 220 -12.81 -4.41 2.60
N THR A 221 -11.54 -4.21 2.96
CA THR A 221 -10.40 -4.49 2.08
C THR A 221 -10.40 -5.94 1.60
N ALA A 222 -10.67 -6.90 2.48
CA ALA A 222 -10.74 -8.32 2.12
C ALA A 222 -11.86 -8.62 1.10
N TRP A 223 -13.03 -7.98 1.22
CA TRP A 223 -14.09 -8.11 0.21
C TRP A 223 -13.72 -7.51 -1.14
N LEU A 224 -13.06 -6.34 -1.14
CA LEU A 224 -12.53 -5.75 -2.37
C LEU A 224 -11.56 -6.70 -3.05
N ILE A 225 -10.64 -7.30 -2.28
CA ILE A 225 -9.65 -8.25 -2.80
C ILE A 225 -10.36 -9.45 -3.46
N LEU A 226 -11.31 -10.06 -2.75
CA LEU A 226 -12.01 -11.26 -3.20
C LEU A 226 -12.77 -11.05 -4.52
N LEU A 227 -13.30 -9.85 -4.74
CA LEU A 227 -14.08 -9.50 -5.94
C LEU A 227 -13.22 -9.01 -7.10
N SER A 228 -12.12 -8.29 -6.82
CA SER A 228 -11.31 -7.63 -7.87
C SER A 228 -10.15 -8.48 -8.39
N LEU A 229 -9.46 -9.24 -7.54
CA LEU A 229 -8.26 -9.99 -7.96
C LEU A 229 -8.54 -11.12 -8.95
N PRO A 230 -9.68 -11.85 -8.89
CA PRO A 230 -10.02 -12.81 -9.95
C PRO A 230 -10.14 -12.17 -11.33
N VAL A 231 -10.58 -10.90 -11.40
CA VAL A 231 -10.69 -10.15 -12.66
C VAL A 231 -9.29 -9.82 -13.21
N LEU A 232 -8.36 -9.41 -12.35
CA LEU A 232 -6.95 -9.25 -12.75
C LEU A 232 -6.39 -10.55 -13.30
N ALA A 233 -6.55 -11.67 -12.57
CA ALA A 233 -6.07 -12.98 -12.99
C ALA A 233 -6.58 -13.36 -14.39
N GLY A 234 -7.84 -13.06 -14.69
CA GLY A 234 -8.40 -13.19 -16.04
C GLY A 234 -7.65 -12.34 -17.07
N ALA A 235 -7.48 -11.04 -16.82
CA ALA A 235 -6.80 -10.11 -17.73
C ALA A 235 -5.36 -10.55 -18.06
N ILE A 236 -4.57 -10.90 -17.05
CA ILE A 236 -3.17 -11.30 -17.24
C ILE A 236 -3.03 -12.74 -17.76
N THR A 237 -4.02 -13.61 -17.53
CA THR A 237 -4.10 -14.91 -18.24
C THR A 237 -4.35 -14.68 -19.72
N MET A 238 -5.27 -13.80 -20.11
CA MET A 238 -5.51 -13.47 -21.52
C MET A 238 -4.24 -12.92 -22.19
N LEU A 239 -3.46 -12.07 -21.51
CA LEU A 239 -2.15 -11.63 -22.02
C LEU A 239 -1.19 -12.81 -22.24
N LEU A 240 -1.13 -13.74 -21.29
CA LEU A 240 -0.28 -14.94 -21.41
C LEU A 240 -0.70 -15.82 -22.59
N MET A 241 -2.01 -15.93 -22.83
CA MET A 241 -2.60 -16.66 -23.95
C MET A 241 -2.27 -16.02 -25.30
N ASP A 242 -2.39 -14.70 -25.41
CA ASP A 242 -2.01 -13.96 -26.62
C ASP A 242 -0.51 -14.07 -26.91
N ARG A 243 0.33 -14.08 -25.87
CA ARG A 243 1.80 -14.19 -26.01
C ARG A 243 2.27 -15.57 -26.43
N ASN A 244 1.73 -16.63 -25.83
CA ASN A 244 2.35 -17.96 -25.86
C ASN A 244 1.52 -19.04 -26.54
N PHE A 245 0.21 -18.84 -26.72
CA PHE A 245 -0.72 -19.90 -27.13
C PHE A 245 -1.52 -19.57 -28.40
N GLY A 246 -1.17 -18.47 -29.09
CA GLY A 246 -1.76 -18.10 -30.37
C GLY A 246 -3.20 -17.56 -30.28
N PHE A 247 -3.63 -17.12 -29.08
CA PHE A 247 -4.87 -16.38 -28.93
C PHE A 247 -4.70 -14.95 -29.44
N THR A 248 -5.83 -14.30 -29.70
CA THR A 248 -5.86 -12.92 -30.24
C THR A 248 -6.94 -12.11 -29.52
N PHE A 249 -7.01 -12.19 -28.18
CA PHE A 249 -7.97 -11.43 -27.39
C PHE A 249 -7.80 -9.92 -27.58
N PHE A 250 -6.56 -9.46 -27.67
CA PHE A 250 -6.21 -8.05 -27.74
C PHE A 250 -5.51 -7.64 -29.04
N ASP A 251 -5.37 -8.56 -30.00
CA ASP A 251 -4.77 -8.29 -31.31
C ASP A 251 -5.85 -8.02 -32.37
N PRO A 252 -5.95 -6.78 -32.91
CA PRO A 252 -6.88 -6.44 -33.97
C PRO A 252 -6.73 -7.30 -35.24
N ALA A 253 -5.54 -7.83 -35.55
CA ALA A 253 -5.33 -8.67 -36.72
C ALA A 253 -6.10 -10.00 -36.62
N GLY A 254 -6.31 -10.50 -35.39
CA GLY A 254 -7.18 -11.65 -35.10
C GLY A 254 -8.61 -11.27 -34.68
N GLY A 255 -9.00 -10.00 -34.81
CA GLY A 255 -10.32 -9.49 -34.42
C GLY A 255 -10.46 -9.12 -32.93
N GLY A 256 -9.37 -9.11 -32.17
CA GLY A 256 -9.32 -8.67 -30.77
C GLY A 256 -9.36 -7.15 -30.59
N ASP A 257 -9.49 -6.70 -29.34
CA ASP A 257 -9.54 -5.28 -28.98
C ASP A 257 -8.61 -4.96 -27.79
N PRO A 258 -7.54 -4.17 -27.98
CA PRO A 258 -6.69 -3.71 -26.88
C PRO A 258 -7.44 -2.92 -25.78
N ILE A 259 -8.55 -2.24 -26.12
CA ILE A 259 -9.35 -1.47 -25.15
C ILE A 259 -10.11 -2.40 -24.20
N LEU A 260 -10.44 -3.63 -24.64
CA LEU A 260 -11.01 -4.66 -23.76
C LEU A 260 -10.09 -4.93 -22.57
N TYR A 261 -8.78 -5.07 -22.80
CA TYR A 261 -7.81 -5.24 -21.72
C TYR A 261 -7.90 -4.10 -20.71
N GLN A 262 -7.95 -2.85 -21.18
CA GLN A 262 -8.00 -1.68 -20.30
C GLN A 262 -9.26 -1.68 -19.42
N HIS A 263 -10.42 -2.07 -19.95
CA HIS A 263 -11.63 -2.19 -19.13
C HIS A 263 -11.48 -3.26 -18.04
N ILE A 264 -10.97 -4.45 -18.37
CA ILE A 264 -10.81 -5.55 -17.40
C ILE A 264 -9.74 -5.19 -16.36
N LEU A 265 -8.60 -4.66 -16.81
CA LEU A 265 -7.51 -4.22 -15.93
C LEU A 265 -8.01 -3.15 -14.95
N TRP A 266 -8.66 -2.09 -15.43
CA TRP A 266 -9.10 -1.01 -14.53
C TRP A 266 -10.27 -1.41 -13.64
N PHE A 267 -11.11 -2.36 -14.05
CA PHE A 267 -12.13 -2.93 -13.17
C PHE A 267 -11.49 -3.53 -11.91
N PHE A 268 -10.29 -4.11 -12.02
CA PHE A 268 -9.45 -4.44 -10.87
C PHE A 268 -8.73 -3.20 -10.30
N GLY A 269 -8.09 -2.41 -11.17
CA GLY A 269 -7.11 -1.40 -10.78
C GLY A 269 -7.68 -0.25 -9.97
N HIS A 270 -8.96 0.09 -10.12
CA HIS A 270 -9.57 1.12 -9.27
C HIS A 270 -9.93 0.58 -7.86
N PRO A 271 -10.60 -0.58 -7.68
CA PRO A 271 -10.69 -1.22 -6.38
C PRO A 271 -9.33 -1.39 -5.68
N GLU A 272 -8.27 -1.71 -6.43
CA GLU A 272 -6.91 -1.88 -5.90
C GLU A 272 -6.38 -0.63 -5.18
N VAL A 273 -6.61 0.58 -5.71
CA VAL A 273 -6.17 1.79 -5.01
C VAL A 273 -6.91 2.00 -3.67
N TYR A 274 -8.12 1.45 -3.54
CA TYR A 274 -8.85 1.43 -2.26
C TYR A 274 -8.37 0.30 -1.34
N ILE A 275 -8.02 -0.86 -1.88
CA ILE A 275 -7.36 -1.94 -1.12
C ILE A 275 -6.09 -1.42 -0.45
N VAL A 276 -5.32 -0.60 -1.17
CA VAL A 276 -4.13 0.08 -0.65
C VAL A 276 -4.46 1.02 0.52
N ILE A 277 -5.47 1.89 0.38
CA ILE A 277 -5.63 3.03 1.31
C ILE A 277 -6.58 2.76 2.49
N LEU A 278 -7.55 1.86 2.35
CA LEU A 278 -8.55 1.59 3.39
C LEU A 278 -7.91 1.16 4.73
N PRO A 279 -6.95 0.20 4.77
CA PRO A 279 -6.26 -0.14 6.02
C PRO A 279 -5.55 1.07 6.64
N GLY A 280 -4.98 1.93 5.79
CA GLY A 280 -4.36 3.19 6.21
C GLY A 280 -5.35 4.09 6.94
N PHE A 281 -6.58 4.26 6.42
CA PHE A 281 -7.64 5.00 7.11
C PHE A 281 -7.96 4.41 8.50
N GLY A 282 -7.92 3.09 8.62
CA GLY A 282 -8.09 2.40 9.90
C GLY A 282 -7.00 2.77 10.91
N LEU A 283 -5.73 2.65 10.50
CA LEU A 283 -4.57 3.00 11.34
C LEU A 283 -4.62 4.47 11.77
N ILE A 284 -4.87 5.38 10.83
CA ILE A 284 -4.96 6.82 11.11
C ILE A 284 -6.08 7.12 12.10
N SER A 285 -7.20 6.40 12.03
CA SER A 285 -8.31 6.58 12.99
C SER A 285 -7.88 6.22 14.41
N HIS A 286 -7.16 5.11 14.60
CA HIS A 286 -6.69 4.67 15.92
C HIS A 286 -5.63 5.62 16.49
N VAL A 287 -4.68 6.04 15.64
CA VAL A 287 -3.62 6.99 16.03
C VAL A 287 -4.22 8.34 16.44
N ILE A 288 -5.12 8.90 15.61
CA ILE A 288 -5.75 10.19 15.91
C ILE A 288 -6.56 10.12 17.20
N ALA A 289 -7.39 9.09 17.40
CA ALA A 289 -8.19 8.96 18.63
C ALA A 289 -7.29 8.88 19.88
N THR A 290 -6.23 8.08 19.82
CA THR A 290 -5.28 7.89 20.93
C THR A 290 -4.59 9.20 21.31
N PHE A 291 -4.02 9.91 20.34
CA PHE A 291 -3.21 11.10 20.62
C PHE A 291 -4.02 12.40 20.67
N ALA A 292 -5.27 12.43 20.20
CA ALA A 292 -6.23 13.48 20.52
C ALA A 292 -6.85 13.31 21.91
N ARG A 293 -6.64 12.15 22.55
CA ARG A 293 -7.25 11.78 23.84
C ARG A 293 -8.76 11.95 23.81
N LYS A 294 -9.37 11.46 22.72
CA LYS A 294 -10.79 11.62 22.43
C LYS A 294 -11.27 10.47 21.55
N PRO A 295 -12.44 9.87 21.85
CA PRO A 295 -13.03 8.86 20.99
C PRO A 295 -13.25 9.40 19.58
N ILE A 296 -13.18 8.49 18.59
CA ILE A 296 -13.34 8.86 17.19
C ILE A 296 -14.72 9.51 16.95
N PHE A 297 -14.72 10.68 16.30
CA PHE A 297 -15.95 11.39 15.98
C PHE A 297 -16.71 10.68 14.86
N GLY A 298 -17.97 10.33 15.12
CA GLY A 298 -18.84 9.75 14.12
C GLY A 298 -18.40 8.35 13.69
N TYR A 299 -18.17 7.45 14.65
CA TYR A 299 -17.81 6.04 14.38
C TYR A 299 -18.73 5.38 13.33
N LEU A 300 -20.05 5.45 13.49
CA LEU A 300 -21.01 4.86 12.54
C LEU A 300 -20.89 5.49 11.12
N PRO A 301 -20.92 6.83 10.96
CA PRO A 301 -20.59 7.47 9.69
C PRO A 301 -19.27 7.01 9.07
N MET A 302 -18.23 6.81 9.87
CA MET A 302 -16.93 6.33 9.37
C MET A 302 -16.97 4.89 8.88
N VAL A 303 -17.71 4.00 9.54
CA VAL A 303 -17.94 2.61 9.08
C VAL A 303 -18.71 2.62 7.75
N TRP A 304 -19.82 3.37 7.69
CA TRP A 304 -20.61 3.48 6.46
C TRP A 304 -19.84 4.12 5.31
N ALA A 305 -18.96 5.09 5.59
CA ALA A 305 -18.08 5.66 4.58
C ALA A 305 -17.09 4.62 4.02
N ILE A 306 -16.51 3.76 4.87
CA ILE A 306 -15.63 2.66 4.41
C ILE A 306 -16.40 1.70 3.50
N ILE A 307 -17.61 1.30 3.90
CA ILE A 307 -18.47 0.41 3.10
C ILE A 307 -18.84 1.07 1.77
N ALA A 308 -19.25 2.34 1.79
CA ALA A 308 -19.65 3.08 0.58
C ALA A 308 -18.48 3.23 -0.40
N ILE A 309 -17.28 3.55 0.08
CA ILE A 309 -16.06 3.59 -0.75
C ILE A 309 -15.79 2.21 -1.37
N GLY A 310 -15.91 1.14 -0.58
CA GLY A 310 -15.73 -0.22 -1.08
C GLY A 310 -16.68 -0.58 -2.22
N VAL A 311 -17.98 -0.29 -2.06
CA VAL A 311 -18.98 -0.56 -3.11
C VAL A 311 -18.79 0.33 -4.33
N LEU A 312 -18.64 1.65 -4.12
CA LEU A 312 -18.51 2.61 -5.22
C LEU A 312 -17.21 2.44 -6.00
N GLY A 313 -16.16 1.87 -5.39
CA GLY A 313 -14.89 1.59 -6.07
C GLY A 313 -15.00 0.70 -7.30
N PHE A 314 -16.05 -0.12 -7.40
CA PHE A 314 -16.33 -0.98 -8.55
C PHE A 314 -17.08 -0.30 -9.70
N VAL A 315 -17.52 0.95 -9.55
CA VAL A 315 -18.35 1.64 -10.58
C VAL A 315 -17.71 2.91 -11.13
N VAL A 316 -16.40 3.10 -10.91
CA VAL A 316 -15.66 4.32 -11.28
C VAL A 316 -14.44 4.06 -12.17
N TRP A 317 -14.16 2.79 -12.51
CA TRP A 317 -12.88 2.40 -13.12
C TRP A 317 -12.53 3.10 -14.42
N ALA A 318 -13.52 3.36 -15.29
CA ALA A 318 -13.25 3.89 -16.62
C ALA A 318 -12.87 5.37 -16.61
N HIS A 319 -12.84 6.02 -15.45
CA HIS A 319 -12.23 7.35 -15.31
C HIS A 319 -10.72 7.36 -15.64
N HIS A 320 -10.07 6.19 -15.69
CA HIS A 320 -8.70 6.01 -16.13
C HIS A 320 -8.58 5.89 -17.66
N MET A 321 -9.70 5.99 -18.37
CA MET A 321 -9.82 5.68 -19.80
C MET A 321 -10.49 6.82 -20.59
N TYR A 322 -10.65 8.02 -20.05
CA TYR A 322 -11.37 9.11 -20.75
C TYR A 322 -10.82 9.43 -22.15
N THR A 323 -9.55 9.12 -22.40
CA THR A 323 -8.83 9.38 -23.64
C THR A 323 -8.86 8.24 -24.66
N VAL A 324 -9.45 7.07 -24.34
CA VAL A 324 -9.43 5.89 -25.24
C VAL A 324 -10.52 5.90 -26.32
N GLY A 325 -11.30 6.97 -26.41
CA GLY A 325 -12.40 7.08 -27.39
C GLY A 325 -13.77 6.61 -26.89
N MET A 326 -13.97 6.49 -25.57
CA MET A 326 -15.29 6.20 -24.99
C MET A 326 -16.34 7.22 -25.41
N SER A 327 -17.60 6.78 -25.56
CA SER A 327 -18.71 7.67 -25.87
C SER A 327 -18.91 8.76 -24.80
N LEU A 328 -19.43 9.92 -25.20
CA LEU A 328 -19.69 11.02 -24.27
C LEU A 328 -20.59 10.62 -23.09
N ARG A 329 -21.56 9.73 -23.32
CA ARG A 329 -22.46 9.21 -22.28
C ARG A 329 -21.70 8.38 -21.23
N GLN A 330 -20.79 7.52 -21.67
CA GLN A 330 -19.93 6.75 -20.76
C GLN A 330 -19.02 7.69 -19.96
N GLN A 331 -18.36 8.65 -20.63
CA GLN A 331 -17.51 9.63 -19.93
C GLN A 331 -18.29 10.41 -18.87
N ALA A 332 -19.50 10.89 -19.18
CA ALA A 332 -20.35 11.62 -18.25
C ALA A 332 -20.77 10.77 -17.04
N TYR A 333 -21.14 9.50 -17.24
CA TYR A 333 -21.47 8.58 -16.16
C TYR A 333 -20.30 8.41 -15.19
N PHE A 334 -19.12 8.02 -15.71
CA PHE A 334 -17.95 7.76 -14.86
C PHE A 334 -17.45 9.03 -14.18
N MET A 335 -17.51 10.19 -14.84
CA MET A 335 -17.21 11.49 -14.23
C MET A 335 -18.09 11.76 -13.00
N LEU A 336 -19.42 11.60 -13.14
CA LEU A 336 -20.35 11.80 -12.03
C LEU A 336 -20.13 10.78 -10.91
N ALA A 337 -19.97 9.50 -11.25
CA ALA A 337 -19.71 8.44 -10.27
C ALA A 337 -18.41 8.70 -9.47
N THR A 338 -17.33 9.13 -10.13
CA THR A 338 -16.07 9.49 -9.47
C THR A 338 -16.22 10.72 -8.56
N MET A 339 -17.07 11.69 -8.91
CA MET A 339 -17.36 12.80 -7.99
C MET A 339 -18.15 12.35 -6.75
N VAL A 340 -19.04 11.37 -6.88
CA VAL A 340 -19.83 10.86 -5.75
C VAL A 340 -18.94 10.16 -4.72
N ILE A 341 -17.95 9.36 -5.14
CA ILE A 341 -17.05 8.66 -4.19
C ILE A 341 -16.12 9.61 -3.41
N ALA A 342 -15.92 10.84 -3.89
CA ALA A 342 -15.18 11.86 -3.15
C ALA A 342 -15.90 12.29 -1.85
N VAL A 343 -17.23 12.19 -1.80
CA VAL A 343 -18.04 12.59 -0.64
C VAL A 343 -17.78 11.73 0.60
N PRO A 344 -17.95 10.38 0.59
CA PRO A 344 -17.65 9.56 1.77
C PRO A 344 -16.18 9.64 2.17
N THR A 345 -15.27 9.85 1.22
CA THR A 345 -13.84 10.08 1.51
C THR A 345 -13.64 11.39 2.28
N GLY A 346 -14.27 12.49 1.83
CA GLY A 346 -14.24 13.78 2.50
C GLY A 346 -14.86 13.75 3.91
N VAL A 347 -15.96 13.02 4.11
CA VAL A 347 -16.58 12.81 5.44
C VAL A 347 -15.56 12.28 6.44
N LYS A 348 -14.71 11.32 6.05
CA LYS A 348 -13.67 10.77 6.93
C LYS A 348 -12.63 11.81 7.32
N VAL A 349 -12.19 12.65 6.37
CA VAL A 349 -11.26 13.77 6.64
C VAL A 349 -11.83 14.72 7.69
N PHE A 350 -13.10 15.11 7.54
CA PHE A 350 -13.76 15.97 8.54
C PHE A 350 -13.95 15.26 9.88
N SER A 351 -14.28 13.96 9.91
CA SER A 351 -14.36 13.18 11.15
C SER A 351 -13.03 13.15 11.91
N TRP A 352 -11.90 12.98 11.22
CA TRP A 352 -10.58 13.03 11.87
C TRP A 352 -10.29 14.41 12.46
N ILE A 353 -10.59 15.49 11.73
CA ILE A 353 -10.44 16.87 12.25
C ILE A 353 -11.35 17.10 13.46
N ALA A 354 -12.61 16.67 13.40
CA ALA A 354 -13.56 16.79 14.51
C ALA A 354 -13.16 15.91 15.73
N THR A 355 -12.44 14.82 15.51
CA THR A 355 -11.85 14.01 16.59
C THR A 355 -10.77 14.79 17.31
N MET A 356 -9.87 15.46 16.59
CA MET A 356 -8.83 16.31 17.16
C MET A 356 -9.41 17.56 17.85
N TRP A 357 -10.51 18.11 17.33
CA TRP A 357 -11.16 19.30 17.89
C TRP A 357 -11.66 19.06 19.32
N GLY A 358 -11.28 19.96 20.23
CA GLY A 358 -11.62 19.87 21.66
C GLY A 358 -10.90 18.74 22.42
N GLY A 359 -9.99 18.01 21.76
CA GLY A 359 -9.13 17.02 22.40
C GLY A 359 -7.90 17.64 23.07
N SER A 360 -7.09 16.80 23.71
CA SER A 360 -5.79 17.17 24.28
C SER A 360 -4.68 16.53 23.44
N ILE A 361 -4.26 17.24 22.39
CA ILE A 361 -3.42 16.69 21.34
C ILE A 361 -1.97 16.54 21.81
N GLU A 362 -1.44 15.31 21.75
CA GLU A 362 -0.05 15.01 22.00
C GLU A 362 0.71 14.71 20.70
N PHE A 363 1.62 15.61 20.32
CA PHE A 363 2.42 15.48 19.08
C PHE A 363 3.59 14.51 19.25
N LYS A 364 3.26 13.24 19.46
CA LYS A 364 4.20 12.12 19.31
C LYS A 364 4.41 11.78 17.84
N THR A 365 5.49 11.07 17.53
CA THR A 365 5.84 10.65 16.16
C THR A 365 4.66 10.06 15.37
N PRO A 366 3.84 9.12 15.89
CA PRO A 366 2.72 8.56 15.13
C PRO A 366 1.67 9.63 14.78
N MET A 367 1.40 10.54 15.72
CA MET A 367 0.46 11.65 15.51
C MET A 367 0.96 12.65 14.46
N LEU A 368 2.27 12.88 14.38
CA LEU A 368 2.86 13.70 13.31
C LEU A 368 2.63 13.06 11.94
N PHE A 369 2.90 11.75 11.79
CA PHE A 369 2.59 11.05 10.54
C PHE A 369 1.09 11.04 10.22
N ALA A 370 0.22 10.95 11.22
CA ALA A 370 -1.22 11.09 11.01
C ALA A 370 -1.64 12.51 10.55
N PHE A 371 -1.01 13.55 11.10
CA PHE A 371 -1.22 14.92 10.62
C PHE A 371 -0.70 15.12 9.20
N GLY A 372 0.50 14.62 8.90
CA GLY A 372 1.07 14.65 7.56
C GLY A 372 0.20 13.91 6.55
N PHE A 373 -0.35 12.76 6.95
CA PHE A 373 -1.34 12.02 6.18
C PHE A 373 -2.56 12.89 5.82
N LEU A 374 -3.21 13.54 6.80
CA LEU A 374 -4.38 14.37 6.54
C LEU A 374 -4.09 15.47 5.52
N PHE A 375 -2.94 16.14 5.66
CA PHE A 375 -2.52 17.20 4.73
C PHE A 375 -2.26 16.65 3.32
N LEU A 376 -1.37 15.66 3.18
CA LEU A 376 -0.94 15.13 1.89
C LEU A 376 -2.10 14.46 1.15
N PHE A 377 -2.91 13.68 1.89
CA PHE A 377 -4.09 13.03 1.34
C PHE A 377 -5.13 14.03 0.84
N THR A 378 -5.31 15.16 1.54
CA THR A 378 -6.21 16.23 1.08
C THR A 378 -5.68 16.92 -0.17
N VAL A 379 -4.39 17.25 -0.24
CA VAL A 379 -3.77 17.83 -1.44
C VAL A 379 -3.96 16.91 -2.65
N GLY A 380 -3.66 15.61 -2.49
CA GLY A 380 -3.88 14.62 -3.55
C GLY A 380 -5.36 14.43 -3.89
N GLY A 381 -6.24 14.37 -2.89
CA GLY A 381 -7.68 14.20 -3.10
C GLY A 381 -8.29 15.33 -3.93
N VAL A 382 -7.90 16.58 -3.65
CA VAL A 382 -8.38 17.75 -4.41
C VAL A 382 -7.92 17.69 -5.87
N THR A 383 -6.69 17.26 -6.15
CA THR A 383 -6.24 17.09 -7.54
C THR A 383 -6.91 15.91 -8.25
N GLY A 384 -7.38 14.91 -7.50
CA GLY A 384 -8.22 13.83 -8.03
C GLY A 384 -9.59 14.30 -8.48
N VAL A 385 -10.19 15.26 -7.77
CA VAL A 385 -11.45 15.90 -8.21
C VAL A 385 -11.24 16.69 -9.50
N VAL A 386 -10.06 17.26 -9.74
CA VAL A 386 -9.72 17.89 -11.03
C VAL A 386 -9.66 16.83 -12.14
N LEU A 387 -9.00 15.69 -11.89
CA LEU A 387 -8.86 14.60 -12.87
C LEU A 387 -10.16 13.83 -13.13
N SER A 388 -11.13 13.87 -12.21
CA SER A 388 -12.45 13.29 -12.48
C SER A 388 -13.21 14.04 -13.59
N GLN A 389 -12.85 15.31 -13.84
CA GLN A 389 -13.47 16.10 -14.90
C GLN A 389 -12.91 15.69 -16.27
N ALA A 390 -13.65 14.86 -17.02
CA ALA A 390 -13.20 14.31 -18.31
C ALA A 390 -12.73 15.37 -19.33
N GLY A 391 -13.29 16.59 -19.27
CA GLY A 391 -12.86 17.71 -20.11
C GLY A 391 -11.47 18.24 -19.76
N VAL A 392 -11.12 18.27 -18.47
CA VAL A 392 -9.81 18.70 -17.98
C VAL A 392 -8.81 17.55 -18.08
N ASP A 393 -9.23 16.31 -17.79
CA ASP A 393 -8.40 15.12 -17.94
C ASP A 393 -7.84 14.99 -19.35
N ARG A 394 -8.56 15.44 -20.38
CA ARG A 394 -8.04 15.48 -21.76
C ARG A 394 -6.66 16.15 -21.88
N ALA A 395 -6.37 17.17 -21.07
CA ALA A 395 -5.10 17.89 -21.07
C ALA A 395 -4.07 17.31 -20.08
N TYR A 396 -4.51 16.64 -19.02
CA TYR A 396 -3.62 16.14 -17.96
C TYR A 396 -3.36 14.64 -18.03
N HIS A 397 -4.17 13.88 -18.76
CA HIS A 397 -4.01 12.46 -18.95
C HIS A 397 -2.60 12.16 -19.46
N ASP A 398 -1.96 11.17 -18.84
CA ASP A 398 -0.58 10.77 -19.15
C ASP A 398 0.47 11.89 -19.06
N THR A 399 0.22 12.92 -18.26
CA THR A 399 1.23 13.90 -17.84
C THR A 399 1.71 13.65 -16.41
N TYR A 400 2.77 14.36 -16.00
CA TYR A 400 3.23 14.37 -14.61
C TYR A 400 2.19 14.90 -13.60
N TYR A 401 1.08 15.51 -14.04
CA TYR A 401 0.00 15.93 -13.14
C TYR A 401 -0.69 14.72 -12.51
N VAL A 402 -0.94 13.68 -13.31
CA VAL A 402 -1.49 12.40 -12.83
C VAL A 402 -0.48 11.72 -11.90
N VAL A 403 0.82 11.76 -12.26
CA VAL A 403 1.91 11.22 -11.42
C VAL A 403 1.92 11.90 -10.05
N ALA A 404 1.87 13.23 -10.00
CA ALA A 404 1.80 13.99 -8.77
C ALA A 404 0.55 13.61 -7.95
N HIS A 405 -0.62 13.60 -8.57
CA HIS A 405 -1.89 13.26 -7.92
C HIS A 405 -1.82 11.92 -7.19
N PHE A 406 -1.48 10.83 -7.88
CA PHE A 406 -1.52 9.50 -7.24
C PHE A 406 -0.39 9.33 -6.22
N HIS A 407 0.76 9.98 -6.40
CA HIS A 407 1.80 9.95 -5.37
C HIS A 407 1.34 10.65 -4.09
N TYR A 408 0.59 11.75 -4.17
CA TYR A 408 0.02 12.39 -2.98
C TYR A 408 -1.05 11.53 -2.29
N VAL A 409 -2.07 11.08 -3.03
CA VAL A 409 -3.25 10.45 -2.40
C VAL A 409 -3.03 8.98 -2.05
N MET A 410 -2.30 8.24 -2.89
CA MET A 410 -2.13 6.79 -2.74
C MET A 410 -0.77 6.45 -2.16
N SER A 411 0.32 6.85 -2.82
CA SER A 411 1.67 6.46 -2.39
C SER A 411 2.02 7.05 -1.03
N LEU A 412 1.99 8.38 -0.89
CA LEU A 412 2.28 9.06 0.36
C LEU A 412 1.19 8.81 1.41
N GLY A 413 -0.09 8.74 1.01
CA GLY A 413 -1.17 8.36 1.91
C GLY A 413 -0.90 7.02 2.60
N ALA A 414 -0.60 5.98 1.82
CA ALA A 414 -0.30 4.66 2.37
C ALA A 414 1.02 4.63 3.15
N VAL A 415 2.09 5.25 2.64
CA VAL A 415 3.40 5.27 3.30
C VAL A 415 3.37 6.02 4.64
N PHE A 416 2.68 7.16 4.73
CA PHE A 416 2.49 7.88 5.99
C PHE A 416 1.67 7.06 6.98
N ALA A 417 0.64 6.33 6.52
CA ALA A 417 -0.13 5.42 7.37
C ALA A 417 0.72 4.23 7.85
N ILE A 418 1.59 3.67 6.99
CA ILE A 418 2.56 2.63 7.37
C ILE A 418 3.50 3.15 8.44
N PHE A 419 4.12 4.32 8.26
CA PHE A 419 5.01 4.89 9.27
C PHE A 419 4.28 5.21 10.57
N ALA A 420 3.08 5.79 10.50
CA ALA A 420 2.24 5.99 11.68
C ALA A 420 1.98 4.66 12.40
N GLY A 421 1.61 3.60 11.68
CA GLY A 421 1.41 2.26 12.21
C GLY A 421 2.68 1.66 12.82
N VAL A 422 3.82 1.76 12.14
CA VAL A 422 5.11 1.25 12.63
C VAL A 422 5.43 1.93 13.95
N TYR A 423 5.44 3.26 14.01
CA TYR A 423 5.76 3.98 15.25
C TYR A 423 4.70 3.76 16.34
N PHE A 424 3.43 3.63 15.99
CA PHE A 424 2.35 3.43 16.97
C PHE A 424 2.43 2.03 17.62
N TYR A 425 2.70 1.02 16.81
CA TYR A 425 2.70 -0.38 17.24
C TYR A 425 4.10 -0.95 17.51
N PHE A 426 5.17 -0.17 17.34
CA PHE A 426 6.55 -0.63 17.43
C PHE A 426 6.84 -1.38 18.74
N SER A 427 6.46 -0.78 19.86
CA SER A 427 6.64 -1.37 21.18
C SER A 427 5.83 -2.64 21.33
N LYS A 428 4.55 -2.62 20.94
CA LYS A 428 3.67 -3.79 20.98
C LYS A 428 4.25 -4.97 20.21
N MET A 429 4.82 -4.75 19.03
CA MET A 429 5.39 -5.84 18.21
C MET A 429 6.74 -6.36 18.74
N THR A 430 7.56 -5.50 19.36
CA THR A 430 8.99 -5.79 19.60
C THR A 430 9.42 -5.85 21.06
N GLY A 431 8.60 -5.36 21.99
CA GLY A 431 8.99 -5.16 23.39
C GLY A 431 9.97 -4.00 23.63
N ARG A 432 10.27 -3.20 22.59
CA ARG A 432 11.21 -2.08 22.66
C ARG A 432 10.63 -0.79 22.15
N GLN A 433 11.13 0.34 22.64
CA GLN A 433 10.70 1.66 22.22
C GLN A 433 11.71 2.32 21.28
N TYR A 434 11.21 3.05 20.28
CA TYR A 434 12.03 3.87 19.39
C TYR A 434 12.41 5.21 20.04
N SER A 435 13.39 5.89 19.46
CA SER A 435 13.75 7.24 19.90
C SER A 435 12.79 8.28 19.33
N GLU A 436 12.04 8.96 20.21
CA GLU A 436 11.08 9.99 19.81
C GLU A 436 11.74 11.16 19.06
N PHE A 437 12.95 11.57 19.47
CA PHE A 437 13.69 12.62 18.77
C PHE A 437 13.94 12.24 17.30
N TRP A 438 14.52 11.06 17.06
CA TRP A 438 14.83 10.61 15.70
C TRP A 438 13.58 10.30 14.89
N GLY A 439 12.50 9.82 15.53
CA GLY A 439 11.18 9.67 14.89
C GLY A 439 10.65 10.99 14.34
N LYS A 440 10.75 12.09 15.11
CA LYS A 440 10.39 13.44 14.64
C LYS A 440 11.29 13.95 13.52
N VAL A 441 12.59 13.69 13.60
CA VAL A 441 13.53 14.06 12.52
C VAL A 441 13.18 13.32 11.23
N HIS A 442 12.90 12.01 11.30
CA HIS A 442 12.43 11.23 10.16
C HIS A 442 11.16 11.83 9.56
N PHE A 443 10.16 12.15 10.38
CA PHE A 443 8.93 12.79 9.92
C PHE A 443 9.21 14.08 9.13
N TRP A 444 9.95 15.02 9.70
CA TRP A 444 10.16 16.33 9.05
C TRP A 444 10.97 16.22 7.76
N LEU A 445 12.02 15.41 7.74
CA LEU A 445 12.81 15.17 6.53
C LEU A 445 11.93 14.53 5.44
N PHE A 446 11.17 13.48 5.78
CA PHE A 446 10.33 12.79 4.80
C PHE A 446 9.20 13.69 4.30
N PHE A 447 8.54 14.45 5.18
CA PHE A 447 7.45 15.35 4.84
C PHE A 447 7.90 16.48 3.90
N ILE A 448 9.05 17.11 4.19
CA ILE A 448 9.62 18.17 3.35
C ILE A 448 10.08 17.57 2.01
N GLY A 449 10.84 16.48 2.04
CA GLY A 449 11.34 15.80 0.84
C GLY A 449 10.20 15.36 -0.08
N ALA A 450 9.14 14.78 0.45
CA ALA A 450 8.01 14.29 -0.33
C ALA A 450 7.27 15.44 -1.03
N ASN A 451 7.04 16.56 -0.34
CA ASN A 451 6.42 17.73 -0.96
C ASN A 451 7.32 18.36 -2.03
N LEU A 452 8.63 18.49 -1.77
CA LEU A 452 9.60 18.97 -2.77
C LEU A 452 9.68 18.02 -3.97
N THR A 453 9.46 16.71 -3.77
CA THR A 453 9.44 15.73 -4.86
C THR A 453 8.22 15.91 -5.75
N PHE A 454 7.02 15.86 -5.18
CA PHE A 454 5.80 15.66 -5.96
C PHE A 454 5.03 16.95 -6.21
N PHE A 455 5.16 18.00 -5.39
CA PHE A 455 4.45 19.25 -5.66
C PHE A 455 4.87 19.89 -6.99
N PRO A 456 6.18 19.98 -7.32
CA PRO A 456 6.63 20.52 -8.62
C PRO A 456 6.13 19.72 -9.83
N GLN A 457 5.81 18.44 -9.64
CA GLN A 457 5.29 17.60 -10.73
C GLN A 457 3.90 18.03 -11.20
N HIS A 458 3.11 18.71 -10.36
CA HIS A 458 1.88 19.37 -10.84
C HIS A 458 2.20 20.48 -11.84
N PHE A 459 3.29 21.24 -11.66
CA PHE A 459 3.71 22.26 -12.61
C PHE A 459 4.21 21.63 -13.91
N LEU A 460 5.04 20.58 -13.81
CA LEU A 460 5.50 19.81 -14.96
C LEU A 460 4.32 19.28 -15.79
N GLY A 461 3.34 18.66 -15.13
CA GLY A 461 2.15 18.16 -15.81
C GLY A 461 1.30 19.25 -16.46
N ARG A 462 1.14 20.40 -15.80
CA ARG A 462 0.42 21.56 -16.36
C ARG A 462 1.13 22.19 -17.55
N GLN A 463 2.46 22.11 -17.58
CA GLN A 463 3.27 22.53 -18.73
C GLN A 463 3.31 21.44 -19.83
N GLY A 464 2.66 20.29 -19.63
CA GLY A 464 2.53 19.25 -20.64
C GLY A 464 3.65 18.20 -20.64
N MET A 465 4.45 18.07 -19.57
CA MET A 465 5.46 17.00 -19.49
C MET A 465 4.78 15.62 -19.42
N PRO A 466 4.98 14.74 -20.42
CA PRO A 466 4.38 13.41 -20.41
C PRO A 466 5.02 12.50 -19.36
N ARG A 467 4.27 11.50 -18.87
CA ARG A 467 4.82 10.43 -18.03
C ARG A 467 5.65 9.44 -18.87
N ARG A 468 6.53 8.68 -18.22
CA ARG A 468 7.32 7.58 -18.80
C ARG A 468 8.34 8.00 -19.88
N TYR A 469 8.87 9.22 -19.77
CA TYR A 469 9.92 9.70 -20.66
C TYR A 469 11.27 9.67 -19.94
N ILE A 470 12.29 9.12 -20.60
CA ILE A 470 13.68 9.09 -20.11
C ILE A 470 14.32 10.47 -20.13
N ASP A 471 13.91 11.33 -21.06
CA ASP A 471 14.46 12.67 -21.29
C ASP A 471 13.34 13.67 -21.55
N TYR A 472 13.64 14.96 -21.39
CA TYR A 472 12.67 16.04 -21.50
C TYR A 472 13.26 17.33 -22.08
N PRO A 473 12.42 18.16 -22.73
CA PRO A 473 12.82 19.50 -23.16
C PRO A 473 13.35 20.39 -22.02
N GLU A 474 14.37 21.20 -22.30
CA GLU A 474 15.03 22.12 -21.35
C GLU A 474 14.06 22.98 -20.51
N ALA A 475 12.91 23.36 -21.08
CA ALA A 475 11.89 24.15 -20.40
C ALA A 475 11.33 23.49 -19.11
N PHE A 476 11.49 22.17 -18.95
CA PHE A 476 11.08 21.42 -17.77
C PHE A 476 12.20 21.26 -16.72
N ALA A 477 13.40 21.77 -16.97
CA ALA A 477 14.58 21.49 -16.15
C ALA A 477 14.43 21.95 -14.69
N GLN A 478 13.91 23.16 -14.46
CA GLN A 478 13.80 23.72 -13.10
C GLN A 478 12.99 22.81 -12.16
N TRP A 479 11.79 22.40 -12.57
CA TRP A 479 10.91 21.62 -11.70
C TRP A 479 11.34 20.16 -11.58
N ASN A 480 11.98 19.61 -12.61
CA ASN A 480 12.63 18.30 -12.52
C ASN A 480 13.79 18.33 -11.53
N PHE A 481 14.66 19.33 -11.57
CA PHE A 481 15.74 19.49 -10.61
C PHE A 481 15.23 19.54 -9.17
N VAL A 482 14.24 20.40 -8.88
CA VAL A 482 13.63 20.49 -7.54
C VAL A 482 13.00 19.14 -7.12
N SER A 483 12.29 18.47 -8.04
CA SER A 483 11.70 17.15 -7.80
C SER A 483 12.77 16.11 -7.41
N SER A 484 13.92 16.10 -8.09
CA SER A 484 15.04 15.21 -7.77
C SER A 484 15.67 15.50 -6.41
N ILE A 485 15.89 16.77 -6.07
CA ILE A 485 16.39 17.15 -4.75
C ILE A 485 15.44 16.69 -3.65
N GLY A 486 14.12 16.88 -3.84
CA GLY A 486 13.11 16.36 -2.93
C GLY A 486 13.24 14.84 -2.73
N ALA A 487 13.42 14.10 -3.83
CA ALA A 487 13.50 12.64 -3.79
C ALA A 487 14.75 12.16 -3.03
N PHE A 488 15.88 12.85 -3.19
CA PHE A 488 17.11 12.53 -2.44
C PHE A 488 16.96 12.81 -0.94
N ILE A 489 16.25 13.88 -0.56
CA ILE A 489 15.92 14.17 0.85
C ILE A 489 15.01 13.06 1.41
N SER A 490 13.97 12.66 0.68
CA SER A 490 13.08 11.56 1.06
C SER A 490 13.82 10.22 1.16
N PHE A 491 14.78 9.95 0.28
CA PHE A 491 15.60 8.75 0.37
C PHE A 491 16.51 8.76 1.59
N ALA A 492 17.17 9.89 1.89
CA ALA A 492 17.98 10.04 3.10
C ALA A 492 17.15 9.81 4.37
N SER A 493 15.92 10.32 4.41
CA SER A 493 15.01 10.08 5.53
C SER A 493 14.56 8.62 5.62
N PHE A 494 14.43 7.92 4.50
CA PHE A 494 14.11 6.50 4.47
C PHE A 494 15.26 5.62 4.99
N LEU A 495 16.51 5.97 4.67
CA LEU A 495 17.69 5.34 5.28
C LEU A 495 17.74 5.60 6.79
N LEU A 496 17.43 6.83 7.22
CA LEU A 496 17.30 7.16 8.65
C LEU A 496 16.23 6.29 9.33
N PHE A 497 15.08 6.06 8.69
CA PHE A 497 14.04 5.18 9.22
C PHE A 497 14.56 3.76 9.50
N PHE A 498 15.25 3.13 8.54
CA PHE A 498 15.89 1.82 8.78
C PHE A 498 16.88 1.87 9.93
N GLY A 499 17.71 2.92 10.00
CA GLY A 499 18.62 3.15 11.12
C GLY A 499 17.91 3.21 12.47
N ILE A 500 16.77 3.92 12.55
CA ILE A 500 15.94 4.02 13.75
C ILE A 500 15.39 2.65 14.15
N VAL A 501 14.83 1.90 13.20
CA VAL A 501 14.24 0.57 13.45
C VAL A 501 15.32 -0.40 13.94
N ILE A 502 16.45 -0.47 13.25
CA ILE A 502 17.58 -1.35 13.62
C ILE A 502 18.11 -0.97 15.01
N TYR A 503 18.35 0.32 15.26
CA TYR A 503 18.81 0.79 16.56
C TYR A 503 17.81 0.44 17.68
N ALA A 504 16.51 0.66 17.44
CA ALA A 504 15.48 0.39 18.42
C ALA A 504 15.33 -1.11 18.71
N LEU A 505 15.46 -1.98 17.71
CA LEU A 505 15.45 -3.44 17.90
C LEU A 505 16.65 -3.94 18.72
N LEU A 506 17.84 -3.37 18.50
CA LEU A 506 19.06 -3.80 19.18
C LEU A 506 19.22 -3.18 20.57
N ARG A 507 18.92 -1.89 20.71
CA ARG A 507 19.27 -1.06 21.87
C ARG A 507 18.14 -0.15 22.38
N GLY A 508 16.95 -0.23 21.79
CA GLY A 508 15.79 0.54 22.26
C GLY A 508 15.41 0.18 23.70
N ALA A 509 14.89 1.16 24.45
CA ALA A 509 14.47 0.94 25.83
C ALA A 509 13.40 -0.16 25.89
N LYS A 510 13.51 -1.09 26.84
CA LYS A 510 12.50 -2.13 27.03
C LYS A 510 11.19 -1.47 27.46
N GLU A 511 10.08 -1.87 26.84
CA GLU A 511 8.74 -1.42 27.24
C GLU A 511 8.03 -2.58 27.91
N THR A 512 7.71 -2.42 29.20
CA THR A 512 7.08 -3.46 30.02
C THR A 512 5.59 -3.22 30.23
N ARG A 513 5.08 -2.04 29.87
CA ARG A 513 3.66 -1.71 30.04
C ARG A 513 2.82 -2.35 28.91
N PRO A 514 1.66 -2.95 29.24
CA PRO A 514 0.67 -3.38 28.24
C PRO A 514 0.26 -2.25 27.30
N ASN A 515 -0.04 -1.08 27.87
CA ASN A 515 -0.36 0.13 27.14
C ASN A 515 0.72 1.19 27.41
N PRO A 516 1.59 1.48 26.42
CA PRO A 516 2.66 2.45 26.57
C PRO A 516 2.22 3.90 26.30
N TRP A 517 1.00 4.10 25.80
CA TRP A 517 0.49 5.37 25.31
C TRP A 517 -0.34 6.08 26.38
N ASN A 518 -1.65 5.85 26.39
CA ASN A 518 -2.63 6.45 27.30
C ASN A 518 -3.94 5.64 27.26
N GLU A 519 -4.89 5.98 28.12
CA GLU A 519 -6.18 5.31 28.28
C GLU A 519 -7.11 5.34 27.05
N TYR A 520 -6.85 6.25 26.08
CA TYR A 520 -7.58 6.36 24.81
C TYR A 520 -7.00 5.46 23.70
N ALA A 521 -5.85 4.80 23.95
CA ALA A 521 -5.52 3.57 23.25
C ALA A 521 -6.36 2.44 23.87
N ASP A 522 -7.64 2.39 23.49
CA ASP A 522 -8.70 1.67 24.19
C ASP A 522 -9.07 0.30 23.58
N THR A 523 -8.37 -0.10 22.52
CA THR A 523 -8.57 -1.40 21.85
C THR A 523 -7.80 -2.55 22.51
N LEU A 524 -8.22 -3.79 22.24
CA LEU A 524 -7.79 -5.00 22.96
C LEU A 524 -6.31 -5.33 22.86
N GLU A 525 -5.58 -4.91 21.83
CA GLU A 525 -4.14 -5.15 21.75
C GLU A 525 -3.35 -4.48 22.89
N TRP A 526 -3.91 -3.42 23.48
CA TRP A 526 -3.31 -2.66 24.58
C TRP A 526 -3.59 -3.26 25.96
N THR A 527 -4.49 -4.24 26.06
CA THR A 527 -4.72 -4.99 27.30
C THR A 527 -3.73 -6.15 27.47
N LEU A 528 -3.08 -6.56 26.38
CA LEU A 528 -2.10 -7.63 26.35
C LEU A 528 -0.69 -7.15 26.77
N PRO A 529 0.20 -8.05 27.23
CA PRO A 529 1.62 -7.74 27.45
C PRO A 529 2.33 -7.18 26.20
N THR A 530 3.55 -6.69 26.40
CA THR A 530 4.39 -6.11 25.35
C THR A 530 5.74 -6.82 25.29
N PRO A 531 6.00 -7.69 24.29
CA PRO A 531 5.10 -8.11 23.22
C PRO A 531 4.00 -9.08 23.69
N PRO A 532 2.91 -9.29 22.91
CA PRO A 532 1.88 -10.26 23.25
C PRO A 532 2.42 -11.70 23.30
N PRO A 533 1.87 -12.56 24.18
CA PRO A 533 2.21 -13.98 24.20
C PRO A 533 1.82 -14.69 22.90
N GLU A 534 2.42 -15.86 22.64
CA GLU A 534 2.12 -16.65 21.43
C GLU A 534 0.62 -16.99 21.36
N HIS A 535 0.06 -17.48 22.47
CA HIS A 535 -1.38 -17.66 22.66
C HIS A 535 -1.97 -16.44 23.36
N THR A 536 -2.82 -15.70 22.65
CA THR A 536 -3.55 -14.56 23.19
C THR A 536 -4.95 -14.96 23.62
N PHE A 537 -5.49 -14.30 24.64
CA PHE A 537 -6.86 -14.52 25.12
C PHE A 537 -7.19 -15.98 25.50
N GLU A 538 -6.31 -16.65 26.24
CA GLU A 538 -6.61 -17.97 26.85
C GLU A 538 -7.90 -17.92 27.67
N GLN A 539 -8.12 -16.78 28.34
CA GLN A 539 -9.44 -16.37 28.81
C GLN A 539 -9.96 -15.29 27.85
N LEU A 540 -11.16 -15.52 27.31
CA LEU A 540 -11.78 -14.59 26.37
C LEU A 540 -12.03 -13.24 27.05
N PRO A 541 -11.77 -12.12 26.36
CA PRO A 541 -12.00 -10.79 26.92
C PRO A 541 -13.49 -10.58 27.15
N LYS A 542 -13.81 -9.93 28.27
CA LYS A 542 -15.16 -9.52 28.63
C LYS A 542 -15.50 -8.20 27.97
N GLN A 543 -16.78 -7.88 27.90
CA GLN A 543 -17.24 -6.62 27.32
C GLN A 543 -16.62 -5.39 28.02
N GLU A 544 -16.41 -5.44 29.33
CA GLU A 544 -15.78 -4.36 30.12
C GLU A 544 -14.32 -4.05 29.71
N ASP A 545 -13.63 -4.98 29.05
CA ASP A 545 -12.23 -4.83 28.64
C ASP A 545 -12.06 -3.93 27.40
N TRP A 546 -13.11 -3.77 26.59
CA TRP A 546 -13.06 -3.07 25.30
C TRP A 546 -14.24 -2.11 25.06
N ASP A 547 -15.35 -2.26 25.78
CA ASP A 547 -16.52 -1.37 25.73
C ASP A 547 -16.54 -0.52 27.01
N LYS A 548 -15.58 0.39 27.12
CA LYS A 548 -15.55 1.37 28.20
C LYS A 548 -16.63 2.41 27.93
N GLY A 549 -17.86 2.10 28.34
CA GLY A 549 -19.01 3.00 28.18
C GLY A 549 -18.61 4.43 28.54
N HIS A 550 -18.71 5.34 27.57
CA HIS A 550 -18.37 6.73 27.81
C HIS A 550 -19.35 7.28 28.86
N ALA A 551 -18.84 7.54 30.06
CA ALA A 551 -19.55 8.40 31.00
C ALA A 551 -19.80 9.72 30.28
N HIS A 552 -21.09 10.07 30.20
CA HIS A 552 -21.68 11.15 29.42
C HIS A 552 -20.93 12.49 29.40
#